data_AF-A0A3Q2Y9L1-F1
#
_entry.id   AF-A0A3Q2Y9L1-F1
#
_cell.length_a   1.000
_cell.length_b   1.000
_cell.length_c   1.000
_cell.angle_alpha   90.00
_cell.angle_beta   90.00
_cell.angle_gamma   90.00
#
_symmetry.space_group_name_H-M   'P 1'
#
loop_
_entity.id
_entity.type
_entity.pdbx_description
1 polymer ?
#
loop_
_entity_poly.entity_id
_entity_poly.type
_entity_poly.pdbx_seq_one_letter_code
_entity_poly.pdbx_strand_id
1 'polypeptide(L)'
;STSSNTQHSEANYNDTSAEELVKKHYKLTPSELRHLPSFEDQNIYIAAVEGGEYVLKIINSENSKDPILFEVQTYVMNFLHDNGFPKNTERLIIGLLPLTDCGSGLQKYLMRLLTYLPGIPISKAPLSPRLLYEVGQTAARMDNILREVEHPQLNKLQRDSFTWSLSNVPILEKYIHVLDGDPLQEVVRSVLHQYKTTVSRKYPRFRKCKYIIIS
;
A
#
# COMPACT_ATOMS: atom_id res chain seq x y z
N SER A 1 7.59 20.35 22.73
CA SER A 1 6.60 19.32 23.12
C SER A 1 5.34 19.51 22.30
N THR A 2 5.32 18.92 21.12
CA THR A 2 4.13 18.75 20.29
C THR A 2 4.26 17.39 19.64
N SER A 3 3.79 16.39 20.37
CA SER A 3 3.61 15.03 19.87
C SER A 3 2.70 15.11 18.65
N SER A 4 3.23 14.76 17.48
CA SER A 4 2.44 14.58 16.27
C SER A 4 1.39 13.51 16.53
N ASN A 5 0.13 13.90 16.38
CA ASN A 5 -1.04 13.10 16.68
C ASN A 5 -1.31 12.08 15.57
N THR A 6 -0.39 11.13 15.36
CA THR A 6 -0.49 10.09 14.32
C THR A 6 -1.21 8.81 14.80
N GLN A 7 -1.76 8.82 16.01
CA GLN A 7 -2.19 7.59 16.71
C GLN A 7 -3.60 7.08 16.33
N HIS A 8 -4.30 7.69 15.36
CA HIS A 8 -5.74 7.45 15.15
C HIS A 8 -6.15 6.79 13.81
N SER A 9 -5.21 6.33 12.98
CA SER A 9 -5.56 5.69 11.70
C SER A 9 -5.16 4.22 11.56
N GLU A 10 -4.10 3.80 12.25
CA GLU A 10 -3.58 2.44 12.17
C GLU A 10 -4.56 1.42 12.78
N ALA A 11 -4.73 0.29 12.09
CA ALA A 11 -5.48 -0.83 12.62
C ALA A 11 -4.57 -1.66 13.55
N ASN A 12 -5.03 -1.95 14.76
CA ASN A 12 -4.28 -2.77 15.72
C ASN A 12 -5.15 -3.90 16.25
N TYR A 13 -5.31 -4.94 15.43
CA TYR A 13 -6.04 -6.16 15.80
C TYR A 13 -5.09 -7.22 16.35
N ASN A 14 -5.51 -7.87 17.44
CA ASN A 14 -4.82 -9.02 18.01
C ASN A 14 -5.14 -10.31 17.24
N ASP A 15 -4.34 -11.36 17.49
CA ASP A 15 -4.44 -12.65 16.79
C ASP A 15 -5.84 -13.27 16.91
N THR A 16 -6.42 -13.27 18.11
CA THR A 16 -7.78 -13.81 18.36
C THR A 16 -8.83 -13.12 17.50
N SER A 17 -8.77 -11.79 17.42
CA SER A 17 -9.69 -11.02 16.57
C SER A 17 -9.45 -11.35 15.10
N ALA A 18 -8.20 -11.36 14.64
CA ALA A 18 -7.86 -11.71 13.25
C ALA A 18 -8.36 -13.12 12.86
N GLU A 19 -8.27 -14.10 13.75
CA GLU A 19 -8.82 -15.43 13.50
C GLU A 19 -10.35 -15.43 13.32
N GLU A 20 -11.07 -14.75 14.22
CA GLU A 20 -12.52 -14.65 14.14
C GLU A 20 -12.97 -14.00 12.84
N LEU A 21 -12.26 -12.95 12.41
CA LEU A 21 -12.50 -12.26 11.15
C LEU A 21 -12.38 -13.18 9.95
N VAL A 22 -11.29 -13.97 9.93
CA VAL A 22 -10.98 -14.88 8.82
C VAL A 22 -11.99 -16.02 8.77
N LYS A 23 -12.30 -16.63 9.91
CA LYS A 23 -13.33 -17.68 10.03
C LYS A 23 -14.70 -17.16 9.59
N LYS A 24 -15.11 -15.98 10.06
CA LYS A 24 -16.42 -15.39 9.79
C LYS A 24 -16.60 -15.00 8.33
N HIS A 25 -15.65 -14.23 7.78
CA HIS A 25 -15.80 -13.58 6.47
C HIS A 25 -15.26 -14.43 5.33
N TYR A 26 -14.17 -15.15 5.53
CA TYR A 26 -13.50 -15.90 4.46
C TYR A 26 -13.74 -17.41 4.51
N LYS A 27 -14.35 -17.92 5.59
CA LYS A 27 -14.60 -19.35 5.83
C LYS A 27 -13.31 -20.18 5.81
N LEU A 28 -12.26 -19.61 6.38
CA LEU A 28 -10.95 -20.24 6.55
C LEU A 28 -10.64 -20.37 8.04
N THR A 29 -10.00 -21.46 8.42
CA THR A 29 -9.56 -21.75 9.78
C THR A 29 -8.04 -21.58 9.84
N PRO A 30 -7.52 -20.51 10.48
CA PRO A 30 -6.07 -20.33 10.60
C PRO A 30 -5.42 -21.49 11.36
N SER A 31 -4.43 -22.11 10.75
CA SER A 31 -3.51 -23.07 11.39
C SER A 31 -2.21 -22.39 11.85
N GLU A 32 -1.82 -21.30 11.20
CA GLU A 32 -0.70 -20.43 11.58
C GLU A 32 -1.10 -18.98 11.32
N LEU A 33 -0.72 -18.09 12.23
CA LEU A 33 -0.91 -16.65 12.10
C LEU A 33 0.39 -15.93 12.51
N ARG A 34 0.86 -15.00 11.68
CA ARG A 34 1.99 -14.11 12.05
C ARG A 34 1.83 -12.73 11.44
N HIS A 35 2.18 -11.71 12.22
CA HIS A 35 2.21 -10.33 11.73
C HIS A 35 3.36 -10.12 10.75
N LEU A 36 3.07 -9.47 9.63
CA LEU A 36 4.05 -9.06 8.65
C LEU A 36 4.40 -7.58 8.85
N PRO A 37 5.61 -7.13 8.43
CA PRO A 37 5.94 -5.71 8.43
C PRO A 37 4.87 -4.90 7.71
N SER A 38 4.42 -3.83 8.37
CA SER A 38 3.36 -2.97 7.87
C SER A 38 3.65 -1.51 8.24
N PHE A 39 2.97 -0.56 7.59
CA PHE A 39 3.15 0.87 7.81
C PHE A 39 1.82 1.51 8.24
N GLU A 40 0.93 1.85 7.30
CA GLU A 40 -0.39 2.40 7.61
C GLU A 40 -1.43 1.29 7.88
N ASP A 41 -1.37 0.22 7.09
CA ASP A 41 -2.27 -0.93 7.18
C ASP A 41 -1.70 -2.00 8.14
N GLN A 42 -2.51 -3.00 8.48
CA GLN A 42 -2.05 -4.20 9.19
C GLN A 42 -2.03 -5.40 8.25
N ASN A 43 -0.86 -6.01 8.05
CA ASN A 43 -0.69 -7.22 7.24
C ASN A 43 -0.47 -8.44 8.14
N ILE A 44 -1.30 -9.46 7.98
CA ILE A 44 -1.24 -10.69 8.76
C ILE A 44 -1.14 -11.87 7.80
N TYR A 45 -0.08 -12.65 7.92
CA TYR A 45 0.05 -13.92 7.23
C TYR A 45 -0.83 -14.99 7.90
N ILE A 46 -1.48 -15.81 7.08
CA ILE A 46 -2.38 -16.88 7.52
C ILE A 46 -2.07 -18.14 6.71
N ALA A 47 -1.75 -19.24 7.37
CA ALA A 47 -1.90 -20.58 6.78
C ALA A 47 -3.27 -21.12 7.18
N ALA A 48 -4.01 -21.72 6.25
CA ALA A 48 -5.35 -22.25 6.52
C ALA A 48 -5.34 -23.78 6.60
N VAL A 49 -6.12 -24.36 7.53
CA VAL A 49 -6.33 -25.81 7.66
C VAL A 49 -6.94 -26.40 6.38
N GLU A 50 -7.81 -25.63 5.72
CA GLU A 50 -8.43 -25.99 4.44
C GLU A 50 -7.43 -26.01 3.28
N GLY A 51 -6.21 -25.51 3.51
CA GLY A 51 -5.14 -25.40 2.53
C GLY A 51 -4.95 -23.98 2.00
N GLY A 52 -3.70 -23.71 1.64
CA GLY A 52 -3.27 -22.42 1.10
C GLY A 52 -2.77 -21.45 2.16
N GLU A 53 -2.00 -20.48 1.68
CA GLU A 53 -1.39 -19.43 2.46
C GLU A 53 -1.91 -18.08 1.96
N TYR A 54 -2.14 -17.16 2.89
CA TYR A 54 -2.79 -15.88 2.62
C TYR A 54 -2.14 -14.73 3.38
N VAL A 55 -2.43 -13.52 2.93
CA VAL A 55 -2.19 -12.27 3.64
C VAL A 55 -3.52 -11.56 3.82
N LEU A 56 -3.99 -11.46 5.06
CA LEU A 56 -5.07 -10.56 5.44
C LEU A 56 -4.48 -9.16 5.57
N LYS A 57 -5.03 -8.22 4.81
CA LYS A 57 -4.77 -6.79 4.99
C LYS A 57 -5.97 -6.13 5.64
N ILE A 58 -5.74 -5.45 6.76
CA ILE A 58 -6.71 -4.57 7.40
C ILE A 58 -6.28 -3.15 7.08
N ILE A 59 -7.09 -2.47 6.27
CA ILE A 59 -6.79 -1.16 5.71
C ILE A 59 -7.02 -0.10 6.77
N ASN A 60 -6.11 0.85 6.92
CA ASN A 60 -6.28 1.96 7.86
C ASN A 60 -7.63 2.69 7.72
N SER A 61 -8.06 3.34 8.79
CA SER A 61 -9.41 3.88 8.88
C SER A 61 -9.70 5.03 7.91
N GLU A 62 -8.66 5.75 7.44
CA GLU A 62 -8.80 6.83 6.47
C GLU A 62 -9.01 6.27 5.06
N ASN A 63 -8.12 5.38 4.61
CA ASN A 63 -8.25 4.70 3.31
C ASN A 63 -9.53 3.84 3.26
N SER A 64 -9.99 3.32 4.40
CA SER A 64 -11.23 2.55 4.50
C SER A 64 -12.50 3.33 4.15
N LYS A 65 -12.43 4.67 4.08
CA LYS A 65 -13.55 5.53 3.65
C LYS A 65 -13.79 5.51 2.13
N ASP A 66 -12.84 5.02 1.33
CA ASP A 66 -12.96 4.97 -0.14
C ASP A 66 -12.93 3.52 -0.67
N PRO A 67 -14.01 2.73 -0.52
CA PRO A 67 -14.06 1.35 -1.01
C PRO A 67 -13.88 1.24 -2.53
N ILE A 68 -14.25 2.28 -3.28
CA ILE A 68 -14.08 2.33 -4.73
C ILE A 68 -12.59 2.29 -5.10
N LEU A 69 -11.71 2.93 -4.33
CA LEU A 69 -10.27 2.85 -4.57
C LEU A 69 -9.79 1.39 -4.59
N PHE A 70 -10.25 0.57 -3.64
CA PHE A 70 -9.88 -0.83 -3.52
C PHE A 70 -10.52 -1.73 -4.58
N GLU A 71 -11.73 -1.40 -5.02
CA GLU A 71 -12.37 -2.02 -6.18
C GLU A 71 -11.51 -1.81 -7.44
N VAL A 72 -11.13 -0.56 -7.72
CA VAL A 72 -10.29 -0.22 -8.88
C VAL A 72 -8.92 -0.88 -8.78
N GLN A 73 -8.30 -0.91 -7.60
CA GLN A 73 -7.04 -1.65 -7.40
C GLN A 73 -7.22 -3.13 -7.73
N THR A 74 -8.28 -3.77 -7.22
CA THR A 74 -8.61 -5.19 -7.48
C THR A 74 -8.81 -5.45 -8.97
N TYR A 75 -9.54 -4.56 -9.66
CA TYR A 75 -9.70 -4.63 -11.12
C TYR A 75 -8.35 -4.62 -11.84
N VAL A 76 -7.46 -3.70 -11.48
CA VAL A 76 -6.13 -3.59 -12.12
C VAL A 76 -5.25 -4.81 -11.81
N MET A 77 -5.30 -5.37 -10.61
CA MET A 77 -4.56 -6.59 -10.28
C MET A 77 -5.06 -7.80 -11.07
N ASN A 78 -6.37 -7.94 -11.26
CA ASN A 78 -6.92 -8.97 -12.14
C ASN A 78 -6.50 -8.76 -13.59
N PHE A 79 -6.54 -7.51 -14.09
CA PHE A 79 -6.08 -7.20 -15.45
C PHE A 79 -4.60 -7.55 -15.66
N LEU A 80 -3.73 -7.26 -14.69
CA LEU A 80 -2.31 -7.64 -14.75
C LEU A 80 -2.14 -9.16 -14.78
N HIS A 81 -2.92 -9.88 -13.96
CA HIS A 81 -2.91 -11.33 -13.93
C HIS A 81 -3.30 -11.93 -15.28
N ASP A 82 -4.40 -11.45 -15.88
CA ASP A 82 -4.89 -11.95 -17.17
C ASP A 82 -3.89 -11.67 -18.31
N ASN A 83 -3.00 -10.70 -18.10
CA ASN A 83 -1.86 -10.38 -18.97
C ASN A 83 -0.55 -11.04 -18.51
N GLY A 84 -0.60 -12.13 -17.72
CA GLY A 84 0.53 -12.98 -17.39
C GLY A 84 1.47 -12.44 -16.31
N PHE A 85 0.98 -11.63 -15.38
CA PHE A 85 1.67 -11.40 -14.10
C PHE A 85 1.26 -12.47 -13.07
N PRO A 86 2.12 -12.81 -12.10
CA PRO A 86 1.79 -13.74 -11.04
C PRO A 86 0.49 -13.36 -10.31
N LYS A 87 -0.37 -14.35 -10.09
CA LYS A 87 -1.66 -14.16 -9.43
C LYS A 87 -1.47 -14.02 -7.92
N ASN A 88 -1.79 -12.85 -7.37
CA ASN A 88 -2.34 -12.81 -6.03
C ASN A 88 -3.83 -13.13 -6.21
N THR A 89 -4.30 -14.34 -5.90
CA THR A 89 -5.75 -14.56 -6.00
C THR A 89 -6.39 -13.74 -4.89
N GLU A 90 -7.15 -12.74 -5.28
CA GLU A 90 -7.76 -11.81 -4.35
C GLU A 90 -9.18 -12.27 -4.09
N ARG A 91 -9.48 -12.53 -2.82
CA ARG A 91 -10.86 -12.45 -2.34
C ARG A 91 -10.96 -11.11 -1.63
N LEU A 92 -11.42 -10.09 -2.36
CA LEU A 92 -11.85 -8.85 -1.74
C LEU A 92 -13.18 -9.12 -1.05
N ILE A 93 -13.20 -9.11 0.27
CA ILE A 93 -14.44 -9.07 1.04
C ILE A 93 -14.44 -7.78 1.84
N ILE A 94 -15.34 -6.88 1.47
CA ILE A 94 -15.63 -5.69 2.27
C ILE A 94 -16.35 -6.17 3.53
N GLY A 95 -15.58 -6.40 4.60
CA GLY A 95 -16.11 -6.70 5.92
C GLY A 95 -16.24 -5.42 6.75
N LEU A 96 -17.39 -5.21 7.40
CA LEU A 96 -17.57 -4.16 8.40
C LEU A 96 -17.13 -4.66 9.76
N LEU A 97 -16.12 -4.05 10.35
CA LEU A 97 -15.63 -4.45 11.68
C LEU A 97 -15.96 -3.40 12.75
N PRO A 98 -16.47 -3.80 13.92
CA PRO A 98 -16.37 -2.99 15.12
C PRO A 98 -14.95 -3.12 15.70
N LEU A 99 -14.33 -2.01 16.09
CA LEU A 99 -13.20 -2.02 17.03
C LEU A 99 -13.76 -2.26 18.42
N THR A 100 -13.33 -3.34 19.07
CA THR A 100 -13.85 -3.66 20.41
C THR A 100 -13.06 -3.03 21.55
N ASP A 101 -11.95 -2.29 21.34
CA ASP A 101 -11.08 -1.95 22.48
C ASP A 101 -10.29 -0.62 22.45
N CYS A 102 -10.59 0.33 21.56
CA CYS A 102 -9.84 1.60 21.53
C CYS A 102 -10.58 2.81 22.10
N GLY A 103 -11.73 2.63 22.76
CA GLY A 103 -12.50 3.74 23.37
C GLY A 103 -13.02 4.80 22.38
N SER A 104 -12.79 4.61 21.07
CA SER A 104 -13.05 5.56 19.99
C SER A 104 -14.18 5.07 19.07
N GLY A 105 -15.32 4.65 19.65
CA GLY A 105 -16.54 4.30 18.90
C GLY A 105 -16.40 3.19 17.84
N LEU A 106 -17.44 3.03 17.02
CA LEU A 106 -17.48 2.05 15.92
C LEU A 106 -16.81 2.65 14.67
N GLN A 107 -15.64 2.16 14.30
CA GLN A 107 -14.93 2.60 13.09
C GLN A 107 -14.87 1.46 12.06
N LYS A 108 -15.23 1.75 10.82
CA LYS A 108 -15.32 0.76 9.73
C LYS A 108 -13.95 0.62 9.05
N TYR A 109 -13.40 -0.59 9.09
CA TYR A 109 -12.17 -0.94 8.37
C TYR A 109 -12.51 -1.76 7.12
N LEU A 110 -11.85 -1.48 6.00
CA LEU A 110 -11.84 -2.38 4.86
C LEU A 110 -10.84 -3.51 5.12
N MET A 111 -11.16 -4.69 4.61
CA MET A 111 -10.25 -5.82 4.62
C MET A 111 -10.11 -6.41 3.24
N ARG A 112 -8.98 -7.04 2.97
CA ARG A 112 -8.82 -7.92 1.81
C ARG A 112 -7.99 -9.14 2.19
N LEU A 113 -8.27 -10.26 1.54
CA LEU A 113 -7.45 -11.45 1.64
C LEU A 113 -6.76 -11.71 0.30
N LEU A 114 -5.44 -11.82 0.33
CA LEU A 114 -4.59 -12.10 -0.83
C LEU A 114 -3.96 -13.46 -0.67
N THR A 115 -3.79 -14.21 -1.75
CA THR A 115 -2.88 -15.37 -1.74
C THR A 115 -1.48 -14.91 -1.38
N TYR A 116 -0.83 -15.63 -0.47
CA TYR A 116 0.57 -15.42 -0.13
C TYR A 116 1.44 -15.88 -1.30
N LEU A 117 2.38 -15.03 -1.73
CA LEU A 117 3.37 -15.41 -2.72
C LEU A 117 4.65 -15.86 -2.02
N PRO A 118 5.07 -17.12 -2.17
CA PRO A 118 6.33 -17.58 -1.63
C PRO A 118 7.48 -16.89 -2.39
N GLY A 119 8.53 -16.50 -1.66
CA GLY A 119 9.71 -15.90 -2.25
C GLY A 119 10.54 -15.10 -1.27
N ILE A 120 11.62 -14.52 -1.78
CA ILE A 120 12.52 -13.66 -1.02
C ILE A 120 12.21 -12.21 -1.43
N PRO A 121 11.85 -11.32 -0.48
CA PRO A 121 11.68 -9.90 -0.78
C PRO A 121 12.95 -9.32 -1.41
N ILE A 122 12.81 -8.47 -2.42
CA ILE A 122 13.94 -7.87 -3.14
C ILE A 122 14.92 -7.14 -2.20
N SER A 123 14.42 -6.55 -1.11
CA SER A 123 15.23 -5.88 -0.08
C SER A 123 16.15 -6.82 0.70
N LYS A 124 15.89 -8.13 0.67
CA LYS A 124 16.69 -9.18 1.31
C LYS A 124 17.49 -10.00 0.29
N ALA A 125 17.26 -9.80 -1.01
CA ALA A 125 17.97 -10.51 -2.06
C ALA A 125 19.34 -9.86 -2.31
N PRO A 126 20.39 -10.64 -2.63
CA PRO A 126 21.66 -10.08 -3.06
C PRO A 126 21.50 -9.23 -4.33
N LEU A 127 21.95 -7.98 -4.28
CA LEU A 127 21.95 -7.10 -5.44
C LEU A 127 22.92 -7.63 -6.49
N SER A 128 22.41 -7.87 -7.70
CA SER A 128 23.21 -8.27 -8.86
C SER A 128 22.76 -7.50 -10.11
N PRO A 129 23.64 -7.27 -11.09
CA PRO A 129 23.26 -6.64 -12.36
C PRO A 129 22.10 -7.36 -13.06
N ARG A 130 22.06 -8.70 -12.97
CA ARG A 130 20.99 -9.52 -13.52
C ARG A 130 19.65 -9.25 -12.84
N LEU A 131 19.62 -9.23 -11.50
CA LEU A 131 18.39 -8.94 -10.75
C LEU A 131 17.86 -7.54 -11.09
N LEU A 132 18.74 -6.54 -11.16
CA LEU A 132 18.35 -5.17 -11.53
C LEU A 132 17.77 -5.10 -12.96
N TYR A 133 18.36 -5.86 -13.90
CA TYR A 133 17.86 -5.96 -15.27
C TYR A 133 16.48 -6.61 -15.32
N GLU A 134 16.28 -7.73 -14.62
CA GLU A 134 15.01 -8.45 -14.56
C GLU A 134 13.90 -7.59 -13.92
N VAL A 135 14.22 -6.82 -12.87
CA VAL A 135 13.30 -5.85 -12.25
C VAL A 135 12.92 -4.74 -13.23
N GLY A 136 13.91 -4.18 -13.95
CA GLY A 136 13.65 -3.17 -14.98
C GLY A 136 12.77 -3.70 -16.11
N GLN A 137 13.04 -4.91 -16.60
CA GLN A 137 12.22 -5.57 -17.62
C GLN A 137 10.79 -5.81 -17.13
N THR A 138 10.63 -6.26 -15.89
CA THR A 138 9.32 -6.52 -15.26
C THR A 138 8.52 -5.22 -15.11
N ALA A 139 9.15 -4.16 -14.62
CA ALA A 139 8.53 -2.85 -14.46
C ALA A 139 8.12 -2.25 -15.81
N ALA A 140 8.96 -2.37 -16.85
CA ALA A 140 8.64 -1.91 -18.20
C ALA A 140 7.47 -2.68 -18.81
N ARG A 141 7.43 -4.00 -18.63
CA ARG A 141 6.32 -4.85 -19.07
C ARG A 141 5.01 -4.44 -18.37
N MET A 142 5.07 -4.19 -17.07
CA MET A 142 3.92 -3.75 -16.29
C MET A 142 3.40 -2.39 -16.76
N ASP A 143 4.28 -1.40 -16.95
CA ASP A 143 3.88 -0.08 -17.46
C ASP A 143 3.23 -0.15 -18.84
N ASN A 144 3.70 -1.03 -19.72
CA ASN A 144 3.10 -1.22 -21.05
C ASN A 144 1.69 -1.81 -20.94
N ILE A 145 1.50 -2.88 -20.17
CA ILE A 145 0.19 -3.50 -19.97
C ILE A 145 -0.79 -2.52 -19.32
N LEU A 146 -0.36 -1.80 -18.28
CA LEU A 146 -1.21 -0.84 -17.58
C LEU A 146 -1.72 0.29 -18.48
N ARG A 147 -1.07 0.60 -19.62
CA ARG A 147 -1.59 1.60 -20.59
C ARG A 147 -2.93 1.21 -21.18
N GLU A 148 -3.22 -0.08 -21.23
CA GLU A 148 -4.41 -0.65 -21.87
C GLU A 148 -5.56 -0.84 -20.88
N VAL A 149 -5.33 -0.56 -19.59
CA VAL A 149 -6.38 -0.61 -18.57
C VAL A 149 -7.40 0.50 -18.80
N GLU A 150 -8.66 0.09 -18.92
CA GLU A 150 -9.83 0.96 -18.95
C GLU A 150 -10.74 0.65 -17.75
N HIS A 151 -11.07 1.68 -16.96
CA HIS A 151 -12.03 1.56 -15.87
C HIS A 151 -12.76 2.90 -15.69
N PRO A 152 -14.09 2.93 -15.51
CA PRO A 152 -14.84 4.19 -15.35
C PRO A 152 -14.34 5.08 -14.21
N GLN A 153 -13.78 4.47 -13.17
CA GLN A 153 -13.29 5.14 -11.97
C GLN A 153 -11.75 5.12 -11.86
N LEU A 154 -11.02 4.97 -12.97
CA LEU A 154 -9.56 4.88 -12.95
C LEU A 154 -8.88 6.12 -12.35
N ASN A 155 -9.54 7.27 -12.40
CA ASN A 155 -9.10 8.51 -11.76
C ASN A 155 -8.96 8.38 -10.23
N LYS A 156 -9.60 7.40 -9.59
CA LYS A 156 -9.41 7.12 -8.15
C LYS A 156 -7.99 6.72 -7.78
N LEU A 157 -7.23 6.12 -8.71
CA LEU A 157 -5.81 5.82 -8.49
C LEU A 157 -4.93 7.08 -8.52
N GLN A 158 -5.44 8.22 -8.99
CA GLN A 158 -4.72 9.50 -8.98
C GLN A 158 -4.91 10.18 -7.63
N ARG A 159 -4.04 9.81 -6.68
CA ARG A 159 -4.03 10.38 -5.33
C ARG A 159 -3.06 11.56 -5.28
N ASP A 160 -3.54 12.74 -5.70
CA ASP A 160 -2.72 13.95 -5.83
C ASP A 160 -2.06 14.39 -4.51
N SER A 161 -2.61 14.03 -3.35
CA SER A 161 -2.05 14.32 -2.02
C SER A 161 -1.34 13.14 -1.35
N PHE A 162 -1.09 12.04 -2.07
CA PHE A 162 -0.44 10.86 -1.50
C PHE A 162 1.02 11.16 -1.12
N THR A 163 1.36 10.94 0.15
CA THR A 163 2.66 11.31 0.72
C THR A 163 3.83 10.61 0.02
N TRP A 164 3.61 9.40 -0.49
CA TRP A 164 4.63 8.62 -1.22
C TRP A 164 4.71 8.92 -2.72
N SER A 165 3.92 9.86 -3.23
CA SER A 165 4.05 10.32 -4.60
C SER A 165 5.35 11.10 -4.77
N LEU A 166 6.20 10.67 -5.71
CA LEU A 166 7.43 11.41 -6.07
C LEU A 166 7.16 12.78 -6.70
N SER A 167 5.90 13.11 -7.01
CA SER A 167 5.47 14.45 -7.42
C SER A 167 5.18 15.38 -6.23
N ASN A 168 5.03 14.81 -5.02
CA ASN A 168 4.63 15.51 -3.81
C ASN A 168 5.79 15.87 -2.88
N VAL A 169 7.03 15.81 -3.35
CA VAL A 169 8.23 16.20 -2.58
C VAL A 169 8.10 17.55 -1.84
N PRO A 170 7.44 18.60 -2.38
CA PRO A 170 7.26 19.86 -1.65
C PRO A 170 6.50 19.75 -0.32
N ILE A 171 5.73 18.68 -0.10
CA ILE A 171 5.01 18.46 1.17
C ILE A 171 5.97 18.37 2.36
N LEU A 172 7.22 17.95 2.12
CA LEU A 172 8.26 17.80 3.14
C LEU A 172 8.63 19.12 3.83
N GLU A 173 8.34 20.28 3.20
CA GLU A 173 8.57 21.58 3.82
C GLU A 173 7.82 21.76 5.15
N LYS A 174 6.65 21.12 5.27
CA LYS A 174 5.86 21.13 6.52
C LYS A 174 6.59 20.44 7.67
N TYR A 175 7.51 19.54 7.36
CA TYR A 175 8.22 18.68 8.32
C TYR A 175 9.68 19.07 8.53
N ILE A 176 10.17 20.13 7.87
CA ILE A 176 11.54 20.62 8.02
C ILE A 176 11.93 20.91 9.47
N HIS A 177 10.95 21.30 10.30
CA HIS A 177 11.16 21.59 11.72
C HIS A 177 11.63 20.36 12.53
N VAL A 178 11.42 19.14 12.02
CA VAL A 178 11.93 17.91 12.67
C VAL A 178 13.46 17.85 12.65
N LEU A 179 14.11 18.62 11.77
CA LEU A 179 15.56 18.72 11.64
C LEU A 179 16.14 19.96 12.32
N ASP A 180 15.39 20.65 13.19
CA ASP A 180 15.89 21.85 13.86
C ASP A 180 17.15 21.55 14.69
N GLY A 181 18.24 22.26 14.40
CA GLY A 181 19.56 22.05 15.01
C GLY A 181 20.44 21.02 14.31
N ASP A 182 19.91 20.32 13.29
CA ASP A 182 20.67 19.38 12.47
C ASP A 182 21.22 20.10 11.20
N PRO A 183 22.54 20.05 10.92
CA PRO A 183 23.12 20.59 9.68
C PRO A 183 22.47 20.05 8.39
N LEU A 184 21.86 18.87 8.43
CA LEU A 184 21.15 18.26 7.31
C LEU A 184 19.94 19.10 6.86
N GLN A 185 19.38 19.95 7.75
CA GLN A 185 18.24 20.80 7.43
C GLN A 185 18.51 21.70 6.21
N GLU A 186 19.72 22.27 6.12
CA GLU A 186 20.12 23.12 4.99
C GLU A 186 20.23 22.33 3.68
N VAL A 187 20.73 21.09 3.75
CA VAL A 187 20.79 20.20 2.59
C VAL A 187 19.38 19.87 2.09
N VAL A 188 18.47 19.53 3.01
CA VAL A 188 17.07 19.24 2.67
C VAL A 188 16.38 20.46 2.05
N ARG A 189 16.56 21.66 2.63
CA ARG A 189 16.06 22.92 2.05
C ARG A 189 16.58 23.15 0.64
N SER A 190 17.87 22.94 0.42
CA SER A 190 18.50 23.09 -0.90
C SER A 190 17.92 22.12 -1.94
N VAL A 191 17.77 20.84 -1.58
CA VAL A 191 17.16 19.82 -2.45
C VAL A 191 15.70 20.16 -2.78
N LEU A 192 14.92 20.61 -1.80
CA LEU A 192 13.53 21.03 -2.01
C LEU A 192 13.44 22.25 -2.95
N HIS A 193 14.33 23.22 -2.78
CA HIS A 193 14.44 24.38 -3.67
C HIS A 193 14.81 23.96 -5.10
N GLN A 194 15.81 23.08 -5.26
CA GLN A 194 16.22 22.57 -6.56
C GLN A 194 15.10 21.80 -7.26
N TYR A 195 14.38 20.96 -6.51
CA TYR A 195 13.23 20.22 -7.02
C TYR A 195 12.17 21.19 -7.57
N LYS A 196 11.78 22.22 -6.80
CA LYS A 196 10.77 23.21 -7.21
C LYS A 196 11.19 24.01 -8.44
N THR A 197 12.45 24.41 -8.51
CA THR A 197 12.96 25.26 -9.59
C THR A 197 13.28 24.50 -10.87
N THR A 198 13.65 23.22 -10.76
CA THR A 198 14.17 22.42 -11.88
C THR A 198 13.26 21.27 -12.28
N VAL A 199 12.85 20.44 -11.31
CA VAL A 199 12.06 19.23 -11.57
C VAL A 199 10.61 19.60 -11.80
N SER A 200 10.02 20.42 -10.93
CA SER A 200 8.59 20.75 -11.01
C SER A 200 8.20 21.42 -12.33
N ARG A 201 9.08 22.27 -12.87
CA ARG A 201 8.87 22.94 -14.15
C ARG A 201 8.86 21.99 -15.34
N LYS A 202 9.47 20.81 -15.21
CA LYS A 202 9.52 19.78 -16.26
C LYS A 202 8.37 18.78 -16.15
N TYR A 203 7.57 18.78 -15.07
CA TYR A 203 6.43 17.85 -14.92
C TYR A 203 5.51 17.76 -16.13
N PRO A 204 5.11 18.88 -16.78
CA PRO A 204 4.26 18.80 -17.97
C PRO A 204 4.88 18.01 -19.13
N ARG A 205 6.21 17.81 -19.14
CA ARG A 205 6.93 17.04 -20.17
C ARG A 205 7.05 15.56 -19.83
N PHE A 206 6.77 15.17 -18.59
CA PHE A 206 6.79 13.77 -18.16
C PHE A 206 5.39 13.16 -18.26
N ARG A 207 5.33 11.91 -18.71
CA ARG A 207 4.09 11.14 -18.65
C ARG A 207 3.72 10.93 -17.18
N LYS A 208 2.49 11.29 -16.81
CA LYS A 208 1.94 10.95 -15.49
C LYS A 208 1.80 9.42 -15.39
N CYS A 209 2.37 8.84 -14.33
CA CYS A 209 2.01 7.48 -13.94
C CYS A 209 0.56 7.51 -13.44
N LYS A 210 -0.35 6.86 -14.17
CA LYS A 210 -1.78 6.85 -13.84
C LYS A 210 -2.15 5.78 -12.80
N TYR A 211 -1.20 4.93 -12.41
CA TYR A 211 -1.44 3.68 -11.68
C TYR A 211 -0.43 3.55 -10.54
N ILE A 212 -0.64 4.26 -9.43
CA ILE A 212 0.11 3.96 -8.20
C ILE A 212 -0.73 2.93 -7.43
N ILE A 213 -0.41 1.66 -7.65
CA ILE A 213 -1.01 0.52 -6.94
C ILE A 213 -0.09 0.23 -5.75
N ILE A 214 -0.08 1.12 -4.77
CA ILE A 214 0.60 0.87 -3.51
C ILE A 214 -0.51 0.74 -2.47
N SER A 215 -0.64 -0.47 -1.92
CA SER A 215 -1.40 -0.78 -0.71
C SER A 215 -0.42 -0.87 0.46
#